data_AF-A0A1V6A2I3-F1
#
_entry.id   AF-A0A1V6A2I3-F1
#
_cell.length_a   1.000
_cell.length_b   1.000
_cell.length_c   1.000
_cell.angle_alpha   90.00
_cell.angle_beta   90.00
_cell.angle_gamma   90.00
#
_symmetry.space_group_name_H-M   'P 1'
#
loop_
_entity.id
_entity.type
_entity.pdbx_description
1 polymer ?
#
loop_
_entity_poly.entity_id
_entity_poly.type
_entity_poly.pdbx_seq_one_letter_code
_entity_poly.pdbx_strand_id
1 'polypeptide(L)'
;MKVKFSQSFIVFVIFGLIFVLGCSSDKPIVSESAGGSGYKIILASPGTELESGGSLTLSARVTDPDGNLVGNEDEAVLFSSNIGDIEFNESKADIKTGVATTIMTWEDSSDDEASEPSKPALITATYRGAFAQIQIMLISEDF
;
A
#
# COMPACT_ATOMS: atom_id res chain seq x y z
N MET A 1 -18.77 -35.11 -26.45
CA MET A 1 -17.29 -35.22 -26.42
C MET A 1 -16.72 -33.81 -26.53
N LYS A 2 -15.86 -33.39 -25.58
CA LYS A 2 -15.03 -32.16 -25.55
C LYS A 2 -15.73 -30.76 -25.51
N VAL A 3 -15.55 -30.07 -24.37
CA VAL A 3 -15.16 -28.65 -24.13
C VAL A 3 -15.06 -27.67 -25.32
N LYS A 4 -15.25 -26.33 -25.19
CA LYS A 4 -14.66 -25.44 -24.16
C LYS A 4 -15.29 -24.01 -24.06
N PHE A 5 -15.21 -23.48 -22.83
CA PHE A 5 -15.16 -22.09 -22.29
C PHE A 5 -15.09 -20.82 -23.18
N SER A 6 -15.53 -19.71 -22.54
CA SER A 6 -15.03 -18.30 -22.65
C SER A 6 -15.66 -17.35 -23.67
N GLN A 7 -16.39 -16.32 -23.21
CA GLN A 7 -15.79 -15.01 -22.91
C GLN A 7 -16.79 -14.10 -22.15
N SER A 8 -16.50 -13.76 -20.88
CA SER A 8 -17.31 -12.80 -20.12
C SER A 8 -16.89 -11.37 -20.45
N PHE A 9 -17.71 -10.63 -21.19
CA PHE A 9 -17.51 -9.20 -21.42
C PHE A 9 -18.09 -8.41 -20.22
N ILE A 10 -17.37 -8.43 -19.09
CA ILE A 10 -17.75 -7.63 -17.91
C ILE A 10 -17.36 -6.18 -18.16
N VAL A 11 -18.40 -5.36 -18.32
CA VAL A 11 -18.33 -3.92 -18.54
C VAL A 11 -17.86 -3.23 -17.26
N PHE A 12 -16.67 -2.61 -17.31
CA PHE A 12 -16.21 -1.67 -16.28
C PHE A 12 -17.00 -0.36 -16.39
N VAL A 13 -18.17 -0.31 -15.77
CA VAL A 13 -18.90 0.93 -15.48
C VAL A 13 -19.25 0.93 -14.00
N ILE A 14 -18.51 1.72 -13.23
CA ILE A 14 -18.94 2.63 -12.16
C ILE A 14 -17.71 3.49 -11.86
N PHE A 15 -17.65 4.67 -12.47
CA PHE A 15 -16.77 5.75 -12.05
C PHE A 15 -17.53 7.06 -12.29
N GLY A 16 -17.85 7.77 -11.21
CA GLY A 16 -18.57 9.04 -11.28
C GLY A 16 -19.94 9.04 -10.60
N LEU A 17 -19.96 9.33 -9.31
CA LEU A 17 -20.78 10.44 -8.81
C LEU A 17 -20.00 11.19 -7.72
N ILE A 18 -19.89 12.50 -7.86
CA ILE A 18 -19.07 13.41 -7.05
C ILE A 18 -19.94 14.04 -5.95
N PHE A 19 -19.37 14.35 -4.76
CA PHE A 19 -19.75 15.37 -3.75
C PHE A 19 -18.88 15.12 -2.47
N VAL A 20 -18.30 16.07 -1.70
CA VAL A 20 -18.21 17.56 -1.70
C VAL A 20 -16.85 17.97 -1.05
N LEU A 21 -16.23 19.09 -1.50
CA LEU A 21 -15.15 19.90 -0.85
C LEU A 21 -13.87 19.21 -0.32
N GLY A 22 -12.72 19.56 -0.93
CA GLY A 22 -11.38 19.27 -0.41
C GLY A 22 -10.39 19.10 -1.57
N CYS A 23 -9.60 20.13 -1.86
CA CYS A 23 -8.57 20.05 -2.93
C CYS A 23 -7.19 19.70 -2.35
N SER A 24 -7.13 18.63 -1.56
CA SER A 24 -5.87 17.90 -1.34
C SER A 24 -5.78 16.88 -2.48
N SER A 25 -4.86 17.10 -3.41
CA SER A 25 -4.74 16.24 -4.60
C SER A 25 -3.90 14.99 -4.30
N ASP A 26 -4.32 14.23 -3.29
CA ASP A 26 -3.81 12.90 -2.98
C ASP A 26 -4.01 12.00 -4.19
N LYS A 27 -2.93 11.86 -4.95
CA LYS A 27 -2.87 10.96 -6.09
C LYS A 27 -2.46 9.60 -5.54
N PRO A 28 -3.16 8.52 -5.90
CA PRO A 28 -2.72 7.20 -5.50
C PRO A 28 -1.35 6.91 -6.11
N ILE A 29 -0.42 6.47 -5.27
CA ILE A 29 0.91 6.00 -5.68
C ILE A 29 0.91 4.47 -5.71
N VAL A 30 1.53 3.91 -6.75
CA VAL A 30 1.64 2.47 -6.97
C VAL A 30 3.09 2.17 -7.33
N SER A 31 3.67 1.16 -6.70
CA SER A 31 5.03 0.71 -6.98
C SER A 31 5.13 0.11 -8.39
N GLU A 32 6.36 0.02 -8.91
CA GLU A 32 6.64 -0.95 -9.97
C GLU A 32 6.37 -2.39 -9.45
N SER A 33 6.03 -3.31 -10.36
CA SER A 33 5.89 -4.72 -10.00
C SER A 33 7.27 -5.37 -9.89
N ALA A 34 7.67 -5.71 -8.67
CA ALA A 34 8.93 -6.40 -8.41
C ALA A 34 8.68 -7.82 -7.90
N GLY A 35 9.66 -8.71 -8.11
CA GLY A 35 9.46 -10.15 -7.96
C GLY A 35 10.62 -10.88 -7.29
N GLY A 36 10.33 -12.04 -6.73
CA GLY A 36 11.26 -12.89 -6.00
C GLY A 36 10.64 -14.24 -5.69
N SER A 37 11.47 -15.30 -5.73
CA SER A 37 11.04 -16.71 -5.63
C SER A 37 9.89 -17.09 -6.58
N GLY A 38 9.76 -16.41 -7.72
CA GLY A 38 8.69 -16.57 -8.69
C GLY A 38 7.42 -15.72 -8.44
N TYR A 39 7.21 -15.24 -7.21
CA TYR A 39 6.11 -14.34 -6.89
C TYR A 39 6.37 -12.91 -7.35
N LYS A 40 5.30 -12.12 -7.48
CA LYS A 40 5.37 -10.66 -7.69
C LYS A 40 4.49 -9.95 -6.69
N ILE A 41 4.90 -8.74 -6.31
CA ILE A 41 4.18 -7.87 -5.39
C ILE A 41 4.10 -6.45 -5.97
N ILE A 42 2.97 -5.79 -5.75
CA ILE A 42 2.72 -4.38 -6.06
C ILE A 42 2.17 -3.73 -4.80
N LEU A 43 2.82 -2.66 -4.33
CA LEU A 43 2.40 -1.86 -3.18
C LEU A 43 1.70 -0.59 -3.66
N ALA A 44 0.59 -0.21 -3.02
CA ALA A 44 -0.14 1.01 -3.32
C ALA A 44 -0.62 1.74 -2.07
N SER A 45 -0.67 3.06 -2.15
CA SER A 45 -1.24 4.00 -1.16
C SER A 45 -2.24 4.92 -1.87
N PRO A 46 -3.33 5.36 -1.20
CA PRO A 46 -4.29 6.32 -1.76
C PRO A 46 -3.72 7.73 -1.94
N GLY A 47 -2.68 8.10 -1.17
CA GLY A 47 -2.03 9.41 -1.23
C GLY A 47 -0.50 9.30 -1.26
N THR A 48 0.15 10.43 -1.54
CA THR A 48 1.62 10.59 -1.54
C THR A 48 2.16 11.29 -0.29
N GLU A 49 1.27 11.90 0.48
CA GLU A 49 1.57 12.69 1.68
C GLU A 49 0.84 12.08 2.89
N LEU A 50 1.40 12.30 4.08
CA LEU A 50 0.80 11.92 5.36
C LEU A 50 1.12 13.02 6.38
N GLU A 51 0.09 13.79 6.74
CA GLU A 51 0.11 14.73 7.86
C GLU A 51 0.34 13.99 9.20
N SER A 52 0.95 14.67 10.16
CA SER A 52 0.99 14.24 11.57
C SER A 52 -0.41 13.93 12.11
N GLY A 53 -0.52 12.95 13.01
CA GLY A 53 -1.80 12.41 13.50
C GLY A 53 -2.66 11.70 12.44
N GLY A 54 -2.18 11.62 11.20
CA GLY A 54 -2.90 11.07 10.07
C GLY A 54 -2.84 9.54 9.96
N SER A 55 -3.53 9.00 8.95
CA SER A 55 -3.38 7.59 8.57
C SER A 55 -3.59 7.35 7.07
N LEU A 56 -2.92 6.31 6.55
CA LEU A 56 -3.10 5.82 5.17
C LEU A 56 -3.39 4.31 5.19
N THR A 57 -4.40 3.88 4.44
CA THR A 57 -4.62 2.43 4.19
C THR A 57 -3.76 1.99 3.02
N LEU A 58 -2.72 1.20 3.32
CA LEU A 58 -1.85 0.59 2.32
C LEU A 58 -2.44 -0.73 1.82
N SER A 59 -2.18 -1.05 0.56
CA SER A 59 -2.54 -2.34 -0.03
C SER A 59 -1.37 -2.95 -0.79
N ALA A 60 -1.13 -4.23 -0.57
CA ALA A 60 -0.12 -5.02 -1.27
C ALA A 60 -0.81 -6.15 -2.04
N ARG A 61 -0.79 -6.06 -3.38
CA ARG A 61 -1.32 -7.09 -4.26
C ARG A 61 -0.22 -8.09 -4.61
N VAL A 62 -0.50 -9.38 -4.44
CA VAL A 62 0.45 -10.47 -4.67
C VAL A 62 -0.05 -11.41 -5.78
N THR A 63 0.84 -11.75 -6.71
CA THR A 63 0.58 -12.78 -7.73
C THR A 63 1.61 -13.90 -7.68
N ASP A 64 1.16 -15.12 -7.99
CA ASP A 64 1.97 -16.32 -8.14
C ASP A 64 2.84 -16.28 -9.44
N PRO A 65 3.71 -17.28 -9.68
CA PRO A 65 4.54 -17.34 -10.89
C PRO A 65 3.77 -17.44 -12.21
N ASP A 66 2.55 -17.98 -12.18
CA ASP A 66 1.65 -18.09 -13.34
C ASP A 66 0.84 -16.79 -13.58
N GLY A 67 0.92 -15.84 -12.66
CA GLY A 67 0.24 -14.54 -12.71
C GLY A 67 -1.16 -14.52 -12.07
N ASN A 68 -1.58 -15.58 -11.39
CA ASN A 68 -2.84 -15.61 -10.64
C ASN A 68 -2.69 -14.87 -9.31
N LEU A 69 -3.81 -14.43 -8.73
CA LEU A 69 -3.84 -13.87 -7.39
C LEU A 69 -3.56 -14.95 -6.34
N VAL A 70 -2.67 -14.65 -5.38
CA VAL A 70 -2.39 -15.55 -4.26
C VAL A 70 -3.60 -15.65 -3.35
N GLY A 71 -4.21 -16.84 -3.25
CA GLY A 71 -5.46 -17.05 -2.51
C GLY A 71 -5.23 -17.64 -1.12
N ASN A 72 -5.27 -16.80 -0.08
CA ASN A 72 -5.36 -17.20 1.33
C ASN A 72 -4.30 -18.24 1.75
N GLU A 73 -3.03 -17.94 1.52
CA GLU A 73 -1.89 -18.73 2.01
C GLU A 73 -1.65 -18.50 3.52
N ASP A 74 -0.96 -19.43 4.19
CA ASP A 74 -0.49 -19.29 5.58
C ASP A 74 0.61 -18.21 5.76
N GLU A 75 1.13 -17.67 4.65
CA GLU A 75 2.14 -16.61 4.64
C GLU A 75 1.52 -15.25 4.31
N ALA A 76 1.90 -14.26 5.11
CA ALA A 76 1.39 -12.91 5.09
C ALA A 76 2.37 -11.95 4.40
N VAL A 77 1.90 -10.76 4.00
CA VAL A 77 2.80 -9.68 3.56
C VAL A 77 3.39 -8.99 4.78
N LEU A 78 4.70 -8.75 4.77
CA LEU A 78 5.39 -7.93 5.77
C LEU A 78 5.49 -6.50 5.26
N PHE A 79 4.95 -5.56 6.02
CA PHE A 79 5.06 -4.11 5.81
C PHE A 79 6.10 -3.52 6.76
N SER A 80 6.93 -2.59 6.27
CA SER A 80 7.92 -1.88 7.06
C SER A 80 8.22 -0.49 6.51
N SER A 81 8.87 0.34 7.34
CA SER A 81 9.37 1.67 6.99
C SER A 81 10.86 1.78 7.34
N ASN A 82 11.55 2.74 6.74
CA ASN A 82 12.87 3.21 7.20
C ASN A 82 12.80 4.22 8.35
N ILE A 83 11.60 4.76 8.63
CA ILE A 83 11.32 5.66 9.76
C ILE A 83 10.78 4.80 10.92
N GLY A 84 11.38 4.94 12.10
CA GLY A 84 11.06 4.09 13.27
C GLY A 84 9.71 4.36 13.90
N ASP A 85 9.23 5.60 13.79
CA ASP A 85 8.04 6.13 14.47
C ASP A 85 6.76 5.99 13.61
N ILE A 86 6.86 5.26 12.48
CA ILE A 86 5.68 4.82 11.73
C ILE A 86 5.15 3.54 12.34
N GLU A 87 3.89 3.58 12.76
CA GLU A 87 3.17 2.39 13.22
C GLU A 87 2.37 1.75 12.07
N PHE A 88 2.30 0.42 12.10
CA PHE A 88 1.43 -0.38 11.24
C PHE A 88 0.50 -1.18 12.13
N ASN A 89 -0.82 -1.06 11.94
CA ASN A 89 -1.78 -1.83 12.75
C ASN A 89 -1.59 -3.35 12.58
N GLU A 90 -1.19 -3.79 11.39
CA GLU A 90 -0.79 -5.16 11.07
C GLU A 90 0.49 -5.13 10.20
N SER A 91 1.66 -5.02 10.83
CA SER A 91 2.96 -5.11 10.11
C SER A 91 3.19 -6.46 9.41
N LYS A 92 2.45 -7.49 9.81
CA LYS A 92 2.32 -8.79 9.12
C LYS A 92 0.83 -9.02 8.82
N ALA A 93 0.39 -8.68 7.61
CA ALA A 93 -1.02 -8.71 7.23
C ALA A 93 -1.36 -9.87 6.27
N ASP A 94 -2.42 -10.62 6.58
CA ASP A 94 -2.85 -11.80 5.82
C ASP A 94 -3.30 -11.46 4.40
N ILE A 95 -2.94 -12.31 3.43
CA ILE A 95 -3.38 -12.15 2.04
C ILE A 95 -4.80 -12.69 1.88
N LYS A 96 -5.77 -11.79 1.71
CA LYS A 96 -7.17 -12.11 1.42
C LYS A 96 -7.45 -11.87 -0.05
N THR A 97 -7.79 -12.92 -0.81
CA THR A 97 -8.09 -12.82 -2.25
C THR A 97 -7.00 -12.11 -3.09
N GLY A 98 -5.72 -12.31 -2.77
CA GLY A 98 -4.58 -11.74 -3.49
C GLY A 98 -4.16 -10.34 -3.05
N VAL A 99 -4.76 -9.79 -1.99
CA VAL A 99 -4.40 -8.49 -1.41
C VAL A 99 -4.23 -8.62 0.10
N ALA A 100 -3.12 -8.11 0.62
CA ALA A 100 -2.96 -7.80 2.04
C ALA A 100 -3.13 -6.28 2.25
N THR A 101 -3.67 -5.88 3.40
CA THR A 101 -3.94 -4.47 3.72
C THR A 101 -3.49 -4.15 5.13
N THR A 102 -2.85 -2.99 5.32
CA THR A 102 -2.52 -2.45 6.66
C THR A 102 -2.86 -0.97 6.69
N ILE A 103 -3.15 -0.45 7.88
CA ILE A 103 -3.20 0.98 8.16
C ILE A 103 -1.83 1.38 8.66
N MET A 104 -1.29 2.43 8.04
CA MET A 104 -0.07 3.12 8.44
C MET A 104 -0.45 4.41 9.15
N THR A 105 0.09 4.64 10.33
CA THR A 105 -0.07 5.86 11.14
C THR A 105 1.30 6.47 11.43
N TRP A 106 1.35 7.78 11.57
CA TRP A 106 2.55 8.51 11.95
C TRP A 106 2.16 9.73 12.78
N GLU A 107 2.90 9.94 13.87
CA GLU A 107 2.85 11.14 14.70
C GLU A 107 4.19 11.85 14.55
N ASP A 108 4.18 13.18 14.45
CA ASP A 108 5.42 13.94 14.53
C ASP A 108 6.06 13.77 15.92
N SER A 109 7.37 13.55 15.94
CA SER A 109 8.18 13.44 17.15
C SER A 109 8.69 14.79 17.66
N SER A 110 8.35 15.87 16.97
CA SER A 110 8.68 17.25 17.32
C SER A 110 8.14 17.66 18.69
N ASP A 111 8.87 18.55 19.38
CA ASP A 111 8.43 19.22 20.61
C ASP A 111 8.77 20.71 20.60
N ASP A 112 8.30 21.45 21.62
CA ASP A 112 8.51 22.91 21.78
C ASP A 112 9.99 23.36 21.72
N GLU A 113 10.95 22.44 21.93
CA GLU A 113 12.39 22.70 21.94
C GLU A 113 13.10 22.14 20.68
N ALA A 114 12.47 21.24 19.92
CA ALA A 114 13.01 20.59 18.72
C ALA A 114 11.92 20.25 17.68
N SER A 115 11.73 21.13 16.69
CA SER A 115 10.98 20.82 15.45
C SER A 115 11.80 19.97 14.47
N GLU A 116 11.17 18.94 13.92
CA GLU A 116 11.68 18.11 12.83
C GLU A 116 11.06 18.50 11.48
N PRO A 117 11.83 18.69 10.40
CA PRO A 117 11.26 19.01 9.10
C PRO A 117 10.56 17.80 8.46
N SER A 118 9.55 18.08 7.63
CA SER A 118 8.87 17.11 6.76
C SER A 118 9.86 16.19 6.02
N LYS A 119 9.68 14.86 6.15
CA LYS A 119 10.71 13.86 5.80
C LYS A 119 10.15 12.68 4.96
N PRO A 120 10.93 12.15 3.98
CA PRO A 120 10.45 11.07 3.13
C PRO A 120 10.56 9.70 3.84
N ALA A 121 9.43 8.99 3.92
CA ALA A 121 9.35 7.60 4.35
C ALA A 121 9.33 6.64 3.16
N LEU A 122 10.25 5.69 3.13
CA LEU A 122 10.31 4.59 2.18
C LEU A 122 9.56 3.39 2.78
N ILE A 123 8.33 3.19 2.31
CA ILE A 123 7.48 2.10 2.76
C ILE A 123 7.74 0.88 1.89
N THR A 124 8.02 -0.26 2.54
CA THR A 124 8.34 -1.53 1.88
C THR A 124 7.28 -2.57 2.21
N ALA A 125 6.85 -3.32 1.20
CA ALA A 125 6.04 -4.53 1.36
C ALA A 125 6.81 -5.74 0.81
N THR A 126 6.83 -6.86 1.53
CA THR A 126 7.55 -8.08 1.09
C THR A 126 6.71 -9.34 1.25
N TYR A 127 6.91 -10.29 0.33
CA TYR A 127 6.28 -11.61 0.35
C TYR A 127 7.15 -12.63 -0.40
N ARG A 128 7.51 -13.75 0.26
CA ARG A 128 8.35 -14.83 -0.32
C ARG A 128 9.61 -14.36 -1.08
N GLY A 129 10.20 -13.24 -0.67
CA GLY A 129 11.38 -12.64 -1.31
C GLY A 129 11.08 -11.72 -2.51
N ALA A 130 9.84 -11.63 -2.96
CA ALA A 130 9.37 -10.48 -3.72
C ALA A 130 9.26 -9.28 -2.77
N PHE A 131 9.63 -8.09 -3.24
CA PHE A 131 9.54 -6.84 -2.48
C PHE A 131 9.03 -5.72 -3.39
N ALA A 132 8.31 -4.76 -2.83
CA ALA A 132 7.84 -3.55 -3.49
C ALA A 132 8.02 -2.35 -2.57
N GLN A 133 8.23 -1.17 -3.15
CA GLN A 133 8.47 0.06 -2.40
C GLN A 133 7.68 1.24 -2.97
N ILE A 134 7.23 2.13 -2.09
CA ILE A 134 6.71 3.46 -2.41
C ILE A 134 7.33 4.48 -1.45
N GLN A 135 7.37 5.74 -1.87
CA GLN A 135 7.78 6.85 -1.00
C GLN A 135 6.54 7.67 -0.60
N ILE A 136 6.38 7.93 0.69
CA ILE A 136 5.38 8.83 1.26
C ILE A 136 6.11 10.01 1.90
N MET A 137 5.59 11.23 1.71
CA MET A 137 6.08 12.44 2.34
C MET A 137 5.38 12.63 3.68
N LEU A 138 6.12 12.55 4.80
CA LEU A 138 5.59 12.84 6.12
C LEU A 138 5.60 14.37 6.32
N ILE A 139 4.46 14.97 6.67
CA ILE A 139 4.30 16.42 6.82
C ILE A 139 4.23 16.79 8.30
N SER A 140 5.29 17.42 8.79
CA SER A 140 5.39 17.96 10.17
C SER A 140 4.39 19.08 10.42
N GLU A 141 3.99 19.26 11.68
CA GLU A 141 3.10 20.34 12.11
C GLU A 141 3.81 21.71 12.20
N ASP A 142 5.13 21.73 12.46
CA ASP A 142 5.86 22.91 12.94
C ASP A 142 6.99 23.36 11.99
N PHE A 143 6.65 23.77 10.75
CA PHE A 143 7.61 24.34 9.78
C PHE A 143 7.10 25.56 8.97
#